data_AF-A0A6M5J4X6-F1
#
_entry.id   AF-A0A6M5J4X6-F1
#
_cell.length_a   1.000
_cell.length_b   1.000
_cell.length_c   1.000
_cell.angle_alpha   90.00
_cell.angle_beta   90.00
_cell.angle_gamma   90.00
#
_symmetry.space_group_name_H-M   'P 1'
#
loop_
_entity.id
_entity.type
_entity.pdbx_description
1 polymer ?
#
loop_
_entity_poly.entity_id
_entity_poly.type
_entity_poly.pdbx_seq_one_letter_code
_entity_poly.pdbx_strand_id
1 'polypeptide(L)' 'MTSPEPLSPGRYRATLILGLVLAIVAFVIGLVVVVLNLNPLFGWFFLVVGAVVAVIALLQLVRQSRR' A
#
# COMPACT_ATOMS: atom_id res chain seq x y z
N MET A 1 18.56 -23.02 -11.86
CA MET A 1 18.36 -21.57 -11.65
C MET A 1 17.07 -21.21 -12.37
N THR A 2 15.94 -21.26 -11.68
CA THR A 2 14.61 -21.03 -12.25
C THR A 2 14.47 -19.54 -12.55
N SER A 3 14.50 -19.19 -13.83
CA SER A 3 14.20 -17.83 -14.31
C SER A 3 12.86 -17.38 -13.72
N PRO A 4 12.74 -16.17 -13.16
CA PRO A 4 11.47 -15.63 -12.70
C PRO A 4 10.54 -15.53 -13.90
N GLU A 5 9.59 -16.47 -13.97
CA GLU A 5 8.57 -16.51 -14.99
C GLU A 5 7.81 -15.17 -14.95
N PRO A 6 7.76 -14.42 -16.07
CA PRO A 6 7.10 -13.13 -16.09
C PRO A 6 5.64 -13.30 -15.66
N LEU A 7 5.28 -12.69 -14.53
CA LEU A 7 3.94 -12.75 -13.96
C LEU A 7 2.91 -12.37 -15.02
N SER A 8 1.89 -13.22 -15.20
CA SER A 8 0.83 -12.92 -16.15
C SER A 8 0.20 -11.54 -15.83
N PRO A 9 -0.24 -10.77 -16.84
CA PRO A 9 -0.78 -9.42 -16.65
C PRO A 9 -1.92 -9.35 -15.61
N GLY A 10 -2.68 -10.44 -15.46
CA GLY A 10 -3.72 -10.57 -14.43
C GLY A 10 -3.18 -10.67 -13.00
N ARG A 11 -2.06 -11.39 -12.79
CA ARG A 11 -1.43 -11.52 -11.46
C ARG A 11 -0.75 -10.23 -11.03
N TYR A 12 -0.18 -9.47 -11.96
CA TYR A 12 0.40 -8.15 -11.68
C TYR A 12 -0.65 -7.14 -11.20
N ARG A 13 -1.84 -7.15 -11.80
CA ARG A 13 -2.98 -6.34 -11.34
C ARG A 13 -3.49 -6.77 -9.97
N ALA A 14 -3.57 -8.07 -9.72
CA ALA A 14 -4.02 -8.59 -8.43
C ALA A 14 -3.08 -8.17 -7.29
N THR A 15 -1.76 -8.26 -7.46
CA THR A 15 -0.80 -7.84 -6.44
C THR A 15 -0.84 -6.33 -6.20
N LEU A 16 -1.08 -5.52 -7.24
CA LEU A 16 -1.30 -4.08 -7.10
C LEU A 16 -2.54 -3.75 -6.27
N ILE A 17 -3.67 -4.40 -6.56
CA ILE A 17 -4.92 -4.22 -5.80
C ILE A 17 -4.71 -4.65 -4.36
N LEU A 18 -4.05 -5.80 -4.13
CA LEU A 18 -3.78 -6.31 -2.79
C LEU A 18 -2.88 -5.36 -2.00
N GLY A 19 -1.84 -4.80 -2.65
CA GLY A 19 -0.98 -3.77 -2.05
C GLY A 19 -1.74 -2.48 -1.72
N LEU A 20 -2.66 -2.05 -2.59
CA LEU A 20 -3.50 -0.88 -2.35
C LEU A 20 -4.46 -1.11 -1.16
N VAL A 21 -5.11 -2.27 -1.10
CA VAL A 21 -6.00 -2.64 0.01
C VAL A 21 -5.22 -2.65 1.33
N LEU A 22 -4.03 -3.25 1.35
CA LEU A 22 -3.18 -3.29 2.55
C LEU A 22 -2.80 -1.87 3.00
N ALA A 23 -2.51 -0.98 2.06
CA ALA A 23 -2.17 0.42 2.33
C ALA A 23 -3.35 1.16 2.98
N ILE A 24 -4.56 0.98 2.46
CA ILE A 24 -5.79 1.58 2.99
C ILE A 24 -6.03 1.08 4.41
N VAL A 25 -5.92 -0.23 4.65
CA VAL A 25 -6.11 -0.83 5.99
C VAL A 25 -5.09 -0.26 6.98
N ALA A 26 -3.81 -0.19 6.60
CA ALA A 26 -2.76 0.37 7.44
C ALA A 26 -3.03 1.86 7.78
N PHE A 27 -3.52 2.63 6.80
CA PHE A 27 -3.87 4.03 7.01
C PHE A 27 -5.04 4.21 7.98
N VAL A 28 -6.10 3.40 7.84
CA VAL A 28 -7.26 3.42 8.75
C VAL A 28 -6.84 3.05 10.17
N ILE A 29 -6.02 2.00 10.34
CA ILE A 29 -5.52 1.60 11.66
C ILE A 29 -4.70 2.73 12.28
N GLY A 30 -3.76 3.33 11.53
CA GLY A 30 -2.97 4.46 12.01
C GLY A 30 -3.82 5.64 12.46
N LEU A 31 -4.82 6.00 11.65
CA LEU A 31 -5.75 7.09 11.97
C LEU A 31 -6.55 6.80 13.25
N VAL A 32 -7.08 5.59 13.41
CA VAL A 32 -7.81 5.18 14.62
C VAL A 32 -6.92 5.24 15.85
N VAL A 33 -5.67 4.76 15.77
CA VAL A 33 -4.72 4.81 16.90
C VAL A 33 -4.40 6.24 17.32
N VAL A 34 -4.25 7.16 16.37
CA VAL A 34 -4.04 8.60 16.66
C VAL A 34 -5.29 9.23 17.25
N VAL A 35 -6.47 9.01 16.66
CA VAL A 35 -7.73 9.61 17.12
C VAL A 35 -8.13 9.13 18.52
N LEU A 36 -7.91 7.86 18.82
CA LEU A 36 -8.18 7.29 20.14
C LEU A 36 -7.06 7.59 21.17
N ASN A 37 -6.01 8.30 20.75
CA ASN A 37 -4.86 8.67 21.57
C ASN A 37 -4.24 7.48 22.35
N LEU A 38 -4.28 6.28 21.75
CA LEU A 38 -3.82 5.05 22.40
C LEU A 38 -2.30 5.04 22.56
N ASN A 39 -1.60 5.27 21.45
CA ASN A 39 -0.17 5.47 21.42
C ASN A 39 0.19 6.34 20.21
N PRO A 40 0.37 7.66 20.39
CA PRO A 40 0.53 8.60 19.29
C PRO A 40 1.77 8.30 18.45
N LEU A 41 2.88 7.82 19.04
CA LEU A 41 4.08 7.44 18.29
C LEU A 41 3.80 6.30 17.31
N PHE A 42 3.04 5.30 17.76
CA PHE A 42 2.66 4.15 16.93
C PHE A 42 1.68 4.57 15.82
N GLY A 43 0.75 5.47 16.13
CA GLY A 43 -0.18 6.05 15.17
C GLY A 43 0.53 6.85 14.07
N TRP A 44 1.48 7.72 14.44
CA TRP A 44 2.29 8.47 13.48
C TRP A 44 3.13 7.56 12.58
N PHE A 45 3.74 6.51 13.14
CA PHE A 45 4.47 5.52 12.35
C PHE A 45 3.57 4.87 11.29
N PHE A 46 2.39 4.40 11.68
CA PHE A 46 1.43 3.79 10.74
C PHE A 46 0.92 4.78 9.68
N LEU A 47 0.72 6.05 10.04
CA LEU A 47 0.35 7.08 9.06
C LEU A 47 1.47 7.33 8.03
N VAL A 48 2.73 7.41 8.46
CA VAL A 48 3.87 7.60 7.55
C VAL A 48 4.03 6.38 6.64
N VAL A 49 3.98 5.17 7.20
CA VAL A 49 4.07 3.93 6.41
C VAL A 49 2.90 3.84 5.43
N GLY A 50 1.67 4.08 5.89
CA GLY A 50 0.47 4.10 5.05
C GLY A 50 0.56 5.13 3.92
N ALA A 51 1.08 6.33 4.20
CA ALA A 51 1.30 7.37 3.20
C ALA A 51 2.33 6.95 2.14
N VAL A 52 3.47 6.36 2.54
CA VAL A 52 4.49 5.87 1.61
C VAL A 52 3.93 4.79 0.69
N VAL A 53 3.21 3.81 1.25
CA VAL A 53 2.59 2.74 0.45
C VAL A 53 1.51 3.31 -0.49
N ALA A 54 0.71 4.28 -0.02
CA ALA A 54 -0.28 4.95 -0.87
C ALA A 54 0.39 5.67 -2.06
N VAL A 55 1.50 6.39 -1.84
CA VAL A 55 2.27 7.04 -2.91
C VAL A 55 2.79 6.00 -3.90
N ILE A 56 3.36 4.89 -3.43
CA ILE A 56 3.84 3.81 -4.31
C ILE A 56 2.69 3.22 -5.14
N ALA A 57 1.54 2.97 -4.52
CA ALA A 57 0.37 2.45 -5.22
C ALA A 57 -0.14 3.44 -6.28
N LEU A 58 -0.19 4.74 -5.96
CA LEU A 58 -0.53 5.82 -6.89
C LEU A 58 0.43 5.89 -8.07
N LEU A 59 1.74 5.82 -7.82
CA LEU A 59 2.75 5.81 -8.88
C LEU A 59 2.61 4.59 -9.80
N GLN A 60 2.30 3.42 -9.25
CA GLN A 60 2.04 2.23 -10.05
C GLN A 60 0.74 2.34 -10.86
N LEU A 61 -0.32 2.92 -10.28
CA LEU A 61 -1.58 3.18 -10.99
C LEU A 61 -1.38 4.17 -12.15
N VAL A 62 -0.65 5.26 -11.92
CA VAL A 62 -0.31 6.25 -12.96
C VAL A 62 0.57 5.64 -14.05
N ARG A 63 1.56 4.81 -13.69
CA ARG A 63 2.38 4.07 -14.66
C ARG A 63 1.55 3.11 -15.50
N GLN A 64 0.57 2.43 -14.89
CA GLN A 64 -0.33 1.55 -15.62
C GLN A 64 -1.29 2.33 -16.53
N SER A 65 -1.73 3.52 -16.13
CA SER A 65 -2.60 4.40 -16.94
C SER A 65 -1.90 5.02 -18.15
N ARG A 66 -0.57 5.12 -18.14
CA ARG A 66 0.23 5.68 -19.24
C ARG A 66 0.74 4.63 -20.25
N ARG A 67 0.50 3.33 -20.00
CA ARG A 67 0.77 2.24 -20.94
C ARG A 67 -0.52 1.78 -21.60
#